data_AF-A0AAU9D3L9-F1
#
_entry.id   AF-A0AAU9D3L9-F1
#
_cell.length_a   1.000
_cell.length_b   1.000
_cell.length_c   1.000
_cell.angle_alpha   90.00
_cell.angle_beta   90.00
_cell.angle_gamma   90.00
#
_symmetry.space_group_name_H-M   'P 1'
#
loop_
_entity.id
_entity.type
_entity.pdbx_description
1 polymer ?
#
loop_
_entity_poly.entity_id
_entity_poly.type
_entity_poly.pdbx_seq_one_letter_code
_entity_poly.pdbx_strand_id
1 'polypeptide(L)'
;MRGIKALKSALPYVANGAHSPMETVIQLALSLPPRLGGSGLPTPELNAKLEVTGELSLLLGGSRYISPDGLWPARRVGYEYDSHQEHDSNPLQVEKDRRRRDVMERLGYQMVVFDRESCRNERMRNLCFERLAKLLKRSFDWSGAAQQKRRDLWNKLMTVGLCW
;
A
#
# COMPACT_ATOMS: atom_id res chain seq x y z
N MET A 1 15.07 -26.06 -7.02
CA MET A 1 13.61 -26.29 -6.83
C MET A 1 12.93 -25.49 -5.69
N ARG A 2 13.64 -24.70 -4.85
CA ARG A 2 12.97 -23.88 -3.79
C ARG A 2 12.22 -22.66 -4.33
N GLY A 3 12.71 -22.05 -5.42
CA GLY A 3 12.10 -20.87 -6.06
C GLY A 3 10.68 -21.13 -6.61
N ILE A 4 10.47 -22.26 -7.29
CA ILE A 4 9.15 -22.63 -7.86
C ILE A 4 8.10 -22.84 -6.77
N LYS A 5 8.47 -23.44 -5.64
CA LYS A 5 7.54 -23.68 -4.52
C LYS A 5 7.17 -22.39 -3.80
N ALA A 6 8.14 -21.48 -3.63
CA ALA A 6 7.90 -20.14 -3.08
C ALA A 6 7.02 -19.29 -4.01
N LEU A 7 7.29 -19.33 -5.33
CA LEU A 7 6.49 -18.63 -6.34
C LEU A 7 5.05 -19.15 -6.37
N LYS A 8 4.85 -20.47 -6.39
CA LYS A 8 3.50 -21.07 -6.31
C LYS A 8 2.74 -20.69 -5.04
N SER A 9 3.44 -20.54 -3.91
CA SER A 9 2.79 -20.11 -2.66
C SER A 9 2.46 -18.62 -2.60
N ALA A 10 3.17 -17.79 -3.40
CA ALA A 10 2.92 -16.35 -3.49
C ALA A 10 1.89 -16.01 -4.57
N LEU A 11 1.75 -16.84 -5.61
CA LEU A 11 0.88 -16.60 -6.76
C LEU A 11 -0.57 -16.24 -6.40
N PRO A 12 -1.25 -16.88 -5.42
CA PRO A 12 -2.61 -16.50 -5.02
C PRO A 12 -2.71 -15.10 -4.40
N TYR A 13 -1.58 -14.53 -3.99
CA TYR A 13 -1.50 -13.22 -3.34
C TYR A 13 -1.01 -12.14 -4.29
N VAL A 14 -0.54 -12.46 -5.50
CA VAL A 14 -0.11 -11.44 -6.45
C VAL A 14 -1.35 -10.73 -6.97
N ALA A 15 -1.48 -9.44 -6.69
CA ALA A 15 -2.52 -8.61 -7.29
C ALA A 15 -2.09 -8.14 -8.69
N ASN A 16 -3.03 -8.12 -9.62
CA ASN A 16 -2.83 -7.51 -10.93
C ASN A 16 -2.99 -5.99 -10.82
N GLY A 17 -2.34 -5.24 -11.72
CA GLY A 17 -2.56 -3.80 -11.86
C GLY A 17 -1.62 -2.90 -11.07
N ALA A 18 -0.48 -3.40 -10.55
CA ALA A 18 0.57 -2.53 -10.00
C ALA A 18 1.18 -1.64 -11.09
N HIS A 19 1.43 -0.38 -10.79
CA HIS A 19 2.09 0.58 -11.67
C HIS A 19 3.57 0.76 -11.34
N SER A 20 4.02 0.31 -10.17
CA SER A 20 5.44 0.28 -9.78
C SER A 20 5.83 -1.03 -9.09
N PRO A 21 7.14 -1.40 -9.09
CA PRO A 21 7.56 -2.58 -8.34
C PRO A 21 7.35 -2.41 -6.83
N MET A 22 7.45 -1.19 -6.30
CA MET A 22 7.21 -0.95 -4.87
C MET A 22 5.76 -1.21 -4.46
N GLU A 23 4.78 -0.87 -5.29
CA GLU A 23 3.38 -1.24 -5.03
C GLU A 23 3.22 -2.75 -4.85
N THR A 24 3.90 -3.54 -5.69
CA THR A 24 3.92 -5.01 -5.58
C THR A 24 4.60 -5.46 -4.28
N VAL A 25 5.71 -4.84 -3.89
CA VAL A 25 6.41 -5.16 -2.64
C VAL A 25 5.52 -4.88 -1.42
N ILE A 26 4.88 -3.71 -1.36
CA ILE A 26 3.94 -3.34 -0.28
C ILE A 26 2.77 -4.32 -0.26
N GLN A 27 2.16 -4.57 -1.42
CA GLN A 27 1.03 -5.48 -1.56
C GLN A 27 1.35 -6.88 -1.03
N LEU A 28 2.48 -7.46 -1.43
CA LEU A 28 2.91 -8.78 -0.99
C LEU A 28 3.26 -8.81 0.50
N ALA A 29 3.93 -7.77 1.03
CA ALA A 29 4.25 -7.67 2.44
C ALA A 29 2.99 -7.57 3.33
N LEU A 30 1.93 -6.92 2.83
CA LEU A 30 0.64 -6.85 3.51
C LEU A 30 -0.13 -8.18 3.42
N SER A 31 -0.15 -8.81 2.23
CA SER A 31 -1.11 -9.88 1.93
C SER A 31 -0.60 -11.29 2.20
N LEU A 32 0.72 -11.54 2.08
CA LEU A 32 1.28 -12.87 2.34
C LEU A 32 0.97 -13.32 3.78
N PRO A 33 0.79 -14.63 4.03
CA PRO A 33 0.46 -15.12 5.35
C PRO A 33 1.63 -14.94 6.35
N PRO A 34 1.36 -14.84 7.66
CA PRO A 34 2.41 -14.66 8.68
C PRO A 34 3.51 -15.72 8.67
N ARG A 35 3.18 -16.96 8.29
CA ARG A 35 4.16 -18.05 8.13
C ARG A 35 5.20 -17.79 7.04
N LEU A 36 4.88 -16.93 6.07
CA LEU A 36 5.78 -16.48 5.00
C LEU A 36 6.34 -15.08 5.27
N GLY A 37 6.05 -14.49 6.44
CA GLY A 37 6.51 -13.17 6.84
C GLY A 37 5.65 -12.01 6.36
N GLY A 38 4.47 -12.24 5.76
CA GLY A 38 3.55 -11.15 5.47
C GLY A 38 2.61 -10.85 6.63
N SER A 39 1.78 -9.82 6.48
CA SER A 39 0.84 -9.39 7.54
C SER A 39 -0.49 -10.15 7.52
N GLY A 40 -0.72 -11.03 6.54
CA GLY A 40 -1.93 -11.84 6.42
C GLY A 40 -3.20 -11.03 6.18
N LEU A 41 -3.08 -9.81 5.66
CA LEU A 41 -4.22 -8.97 5.32
C LEU A 41 -4.89 -9.49 4.04
N PRO A 42 -6.18 -9.20 3.81
CA PRO A 42 -6.81 -9.47 2.52
C PRO A 42 -6.02 -8.81 1.39
N THR A 43 -5.94 -9.45 0.22
CA THR A 43 -5.31 -8.85 -0.96
C THR A 43 -6.07 -7.58 -1.37
N PRO A 44 -5.41 -6.42 -1.51
CA PRO A 44 -6.04 -5.20 -2.01
C PRO A 44 -6.29 -5.28 -3.52
N GLU A 45 -7.24 -4.51 -4.01
CA GLU A 45 -7.36 -4.17 -5.42
C GLU A 45 -6.35 -3.07 -5.73
N LEU A 46 -5.38 -3.34 -6.62
CA LEU A 46 -4.37 -2.35 -7.00
C LEU A 46 -4.90 -1.40 -8.07
N ASN A 47 -4.60 -0.11 -7.92
CA ASN A 47 -4.94 0.95 -8.87
C ASN A 47 -6.41 0.97 -9.30
N ALA A 48 -7.31 0.50 -8.43
CA ALA A 48 -8.74 0.44 -8.69
C ALA A 48 -9.29 1.84 -8.99
N LYS A 49 -10.03 1.98 -10.10
CA LYS A 49 -10.64 3.26 -10.46
C LYS A 49 -11.90 3.48 -9.64
N LEU A 50 -11.84 4.46 -8.75
CA LEU A 50 -13.01 4.96 -8.05
C LEU A 50 -13.63 6.10 -8.84
N GLU A 51 -14.91 5.95 -9.18
CA GLU A 51 -15.68 7.02 -9.81
C GLU A 51 -15.84 8.20 -8.86
N VAL A 52 -15.61 9.40 -9.40
CA VAL A 52 -15.77 10.68 -8.71
C VAL A 52 -16.69 11.54 -9.55
N THR A 53 -17.80 11.98 -8.95
CA THR A 53 -18.86 12.72 -9.65
C THR A 53 -19.14 14.05 -8.99
N GLY A 54 -19.78 14.96 -9.73
CA GLY A 54 -20.24 16.25 -9.22
C GLY A 54 -19.10 17.13 -8.71
N GLU A 55 -19.33 17.81 -7.59
CA GLU A 55 -18.40 18.79 -7.01
C GLU A 55 -17.03 18.19 -6.64
N LEU A 56 -16.97 16.92 -6.25
CA LEU A 56 -15.70 16.24 -5.94
C LEU A 56 -14.81 16.09 -7.17
N SER A 57 -15.39 15.96 -8.36
CA SER A 57 -14.63 15.88 -9.62
C SER A 57 -13.96 17.22 -9.93
N LEU A 58 -14.62 18.34 -9.60
CA LEU A 58 -14.05 19.69 -9.76
C LEU A 58 -12.80 19.89 -8.89
N LEU A 59 -12.79 19.34 -7.67
CA LEU A 59 -11.60 19.37 -6.80
C LEU A 59 -10.41 18.62 -7.42
N LEU A 60 -10.67 17.64 -8.27
CA LEU A 60 -9.65 16.89 -9.03
C LEU A 60 -9.38 17.48 -10.42
N GLY A 61 -9.74 18.75 -10.67
CA GLY A 61 -9.54 19.40 -11.97
C GLY A 61 -10.41 18.81 -13.08
N GLY A 62 -11.59 18.29 -12.74
CA GLY A 62 -12.51 17.65 -13.68
C GLY A 62 -12.26 16.17 -13.92
N SER A 63 -11.28 15.56 -13.22
CA SER A 63 -11.09 14.10 -13.30
C SER A 63 -12.32 13.36 -12.77
N ARG A 64 -12.81 12.40 -13.53
CA ARG A 64 -13.94 11.54 -13.13
C ARG A 64 -13.52 10.30 -12.33
N TYR A 65 -12.21 10.13 -12.14
CA TYR A 65 -11.67 8.97 -11.44
C TYR A 65 -10.51 9.34 -10.54
N ILE A 66 -10.38 8.59 -9.44
CA ILE A 66 -9.19 8.53 -8.61
C ILE A 66 -8.78 7.07 -8.43
N SER A 67 -7.48 6.81 -8.51
CA SER A 67 -6.90 5.47 -8.35
C SER A 67 -5.87 5.52 -7.23
N PRO A 68 -6.21 4.99 -6.05
CA PRO A 68 -5.23 4.71 -5.01
C PRO A 68 -4.40 3.47 -5.38
N ASP A 69 -3.18 3.38 -4.87
CA ASP A 69 -2.27 2.28 -5.20
C ASP A 69 -2.81 0.92 -4.74
N GLY A 70 -3.41 0.88 -3.55
CA GLY A 70 -4.12 -0.31 -3.08
C GLY A 70 -5.38 0.03 -2.32
N LEU A 71 -6.43 -0.78 -2.53
CA LEU A 71 -7.76 -0.51 -2.02
C LEU A 71 -8.44 -1.76 -1.47
N TRP A 72 -9.15 -1.60 -0.36
CA TRP A 72 -10.15 -2.55 0.14
C TRP A 72 -11.53 -1.89 0.13
N PRO A 73 -12.27 -1.93 -1.00
CA PRO A 73 -13.52 -1.20 -1.16
C PRO A 73 -14.56 -1.55 -0.09
N ALA A 74 -14.68 -2.83 0.26
CA ALA A 74 -15.62 -3.33 1.27
C ALA A 74 -15.41 -2.71 2.67
N ARG A 75 -14.23 -2.17 2.96
CA ARG A 75 -13.92 -1.49 4.23
C ARG A 75 -13.70 0.00 4.10
N ARG A 76 -13.72 0.54 2.87
CA ARG A 76 -13.30 1.92 2.54
C ARG A 76 -11.92 2.26 3.13
N VAL A 77 -10.97 1.35 2.96
CA VAL A 77 -9.58 1.53 3.39
C VAL A 77 -8.70 1.45 2.16
N GLY A 78 -7.68 2.28 2.08
CA GLY A 78 -6.67 2.17 1.04
C GLY A 78 -5.29 2.59 1.52
N TYR A 79 -4.31 2.43 0.65
CA TYR A 79 -2.98 2.99 0.84
C TYR A 79 -2.47 3.63 -0.45
N GLU A 80 -1.54 4.57 -0.27
CA GLU A 80 -0.74 5.17 -1.34
C GLU A 80 0.74 5.00 -1.01
N TYR A 81 1.57 4.82 -2.03
CA TYR A 81 3.02 4.85 -1.99
C TYR A 81 3.49 6.19 -2.54
N ASP A 82 4.02 7.04 -1.68
CA ASP A 82 4.58 8.32 -2.07
C ASP A 82 6.04 8.14 -2.49
N SER A 83 6.29 8.16 -3.80
CA SER A 83 7.62 8.06 -4.39
C SER A 83 8.37 9.40 -4.47
N HIS A 84 7.75 10.52 -4.09
CA HIS A 84 8.36 11.83 -4.27
C HIS A 84 9.54 12.06 -3.32
N GLN A 85 10.58 12.74 -3.83
CA GLN A 85 11.73 13.16 -3.04
C GLN A 85 11.38 14.45 -2.30
N GLU A 86 11.80 14.58 -1.04
CA GLU A 86 11.59 15.78 -0.20
C GLU A 86 12.21 17.08 -0.74
N HIS A 87 12.79 17.06 -1.95
CA HIS A 87 13.35 18.23 -2.63
C HIS A 87 12.43 18.79 -3.72
N ASP A 88 11.37 18.10 -4.12
CA ASP A 88 10.36 18.59 -5.06
C ASP A 88 9.18 19.22 -4.31
N SER A 89 9.45 20.28 -3.56
CA SER A 89 8.45 21.10 -2.87
C SER A 89 7.71 22.02 -3.84
N ASN A 90 7.21 21.47 -4.96
CA ASN A 90 6.35 22.19 -5.90
C ASN A 90 4.99 22.44 -5.21
N PRO A 91 4.62 23.70 -4.90
CA PRO A 91 3.38 24.00 -4.19
C PRO A 91 2.12 23.50 -4.92
N LEU A 92 2.16 23.40 -6.26
CA LEU A 92 1.06 22.89 -7.06
C LEU A 92 0.84 21.38 -6.86
N GLN A 93 1.92 20.60 -6.69
CA GLN A 93 1.81 19.16 -6.40
C GLN A 93 1.29 18.93 -4.99
N VAL A 94 1.82 19.66 -4.00
CA VAL A 94 1.34 19.58 -2.61
C VAL A 94 -0.15 19.89 -2.52
N GLU A 95 -0.62 20.93 -3.21
CA GLU A 95 -2.04 21.27 -3.24
C GLU A 95 -2.88 20.20 -3.97
N LYS A 96 -2.37 19.62 -5.05
CA LYS A 96 -3.03 18.53 -5.77
C LYS A 96 -3.17 17.29 -4.89
N ASP A 97 -2.14 16.89 -4.16
CA ASP A 97 -2.16 15.74 -3.26
C ASP A 97 -3.07 15.99 -2.06
N ARG A 98 -3.09 17.23 -1.54
CA ARG A 98 -4.06 17.65 -0.51
C ARG A 98 -5.50 17.47 -1.00
N ARG A 99 -5.82 17.93 -2.22
CA ARG A 99 -7.17 17.77 -2.82
C ARG A 99 -7.52 16.32 -3.07
N ARG A 100 -6.58 15.51 -3.55
CA ARG A 100 -6.77 14.05 -3.70
C ARG A 100 -7.15 13.40 -2.37
N ARG A 101 -6.43 13.70 -1.29
CA ARG A 101 -6.74 13.19 0.05
C ARG A 101 -8.09 13.67 0.56
N ASP A 102 -8.42 14.95 0.40
CA ASP A 102 -9.74 15.49 0.79
C ASP A 102 -10.89 14.79 0.04
N VAL A 103 -10.74 14.54 -1.26
CA VAL A 103 -11.75 13.79 -2.02
C VAL A 103 -11.88 12.35 -1.51
N MET A 104 -10.78 11.65 -1.25
CA MET A 104 -10.84 10.29 -0.68
C MET A 104 -11.55 10.27 0.67
N GLU A 105 -11.25 11.23 1.55
CA GLU A 105 -11.90 11.36 2.85
C GLU A 105 -13.40 11.65 2.73
N ARG A 106 -13.80 12.54 1.81
CA ARG A 106 -15.22 12.83 1.51
C ARG A 106 -15.96 11.65 0.91
N LEU A 107 -15.27 10.78 0.17
CA LEU A 107 -15.79 9.49 -0.29
C LEU A 107 -15.84 8.44 0.84
N GLY A 108 -15.44 8.81 2.07
CA GLY A 108 -15.47 7.97 3.25
C GLY A 108 -14.31 6.97 3.34
N TYR A 109 -13.23 7.19 2.57
CA TYR A 109 -12.06 6.32 2.59
C TYR A 109 -11.04 6.77 3.63
N GLN A 110 -10.45 5.81 4.33
CA GLN A 110 -9.31 6.03 5.21
C GLN A 110 -8.03 5.56 4.50
N MET A 111 -7.12 6.52 4.27
CA MET A 111 -5.88 6.28 3.55
C MET A 111 -4.68 6.19 4.49
N VAL A 112 -3.78 5.24 4.21
CA VAL A 112 -2.47 5.13 4.85
C VAL A 112 -1.40 5.38 3.79
N VAL A 113 -0.49 6.33 4.04
CA VAL A 113 0.57 6.66 3.10
C VAL A 113 1.85 5.95 3.51
N PHE A 114 2.51 5.31 2.53
CA PHE A 114 3.86 4.79 2.63
C PHE A 114 4.80 5.74 1.89
N ASP A 115 5.47 6.61 2.63
CA ASP A 115 6.58 7.40 2.10
C ASP A 115 7.89 6.60 2.09
N ARG A 116 8.96 7.26 1.62
CA ARG A 116 10.31 6.67 1.59
C ARG A 116 10.84 6.31 2.98
N GLU A 117 10.54 7.11 4.00
CA GLU A 117 11.03 6.89 5.35
C GLU A 117 10.38 5.64 5.97
N SER A 118 9.05 5.53 5.88
CA SER A 118 8.29 4.36 6.31
C SER A 118 8.65 3.11 5.53
N CYS A 119 9.03 3.21 4.26
CA CYS A 119 9.53 2.06 3.51
C CYS A 119 10.93 1.61 3.95
N ARG A 120 11.81 2.54 4.35
CA ARG A 120 13.18 2.25 4.80
C ARG A 120 13.25 1.80 6.26
N ASN A 121 12.53 2.48 7.14
CA ASN A 121 12.53 2.25 8.58
C ASN A 121 11.52 1.16 8.92
N GLU A 122 12.00 0.01 9.38
CA GLU A 122 11.14 -1.13 9.73
C GLU A 122 10.07 -0.82 10.77
N ARG A 123 10.40 0.00 11.77
CA ARG A 123 9.45 0.34 12.82
C ARG A 123 8.29 1.15 12.23
N MET A 124 8.60 2.16 11.42
CA MET A 124 7.60 2.97 10.74
C MET A 124 6.77 2.14 9.76
N ARG A 125 7.41 1.26 8.99
CA ARG A 125 6.73 0.30 8.13
C ARG A 125 5.72 -0.54 8.89
N ASN A 126 6.13 -1.12 10.00
CA ASN A 126 5.27 -1.95 10.85
C ASN A 126 4.12 -1.14 11.47
N LEU A 127 4.34 0.14 11.79
CA LEU A 127 3.25 1.03 12.24
C LEU A 127 2.21 1.27 11.14
N CYS A 128 2.63 1.46 9.87
CA CYS A 128 1.70 1.54 8.75
C CYS A 128 0.93 0.24 8.53
N PHE A 129 1.62 -0.91 8.62
CA PHE A 129 0.98 -2.23 8.51
C PHE A 129 -0.02 -2.47 9.64
N GLU A 130 0.33 -2.09 10.88
CA GLU A 130 -0.56 -2.19 12.03
C GLU A 130 -1.79 -1.30 11.87
N ARG A 131 -1.61 -0.06 11.39
CA ARG A 131 -2.71 0.87 11.13
C ARG A 131 -3.70 0.27 10.12
N LEU A 132 -3.19 -0.27 9.02
CA LEU A 132 -4.01 -0.97 8.02
C LEU A 132 -4.71 -2.19 8.62
N ALA A 133 -4.02 -3.01 9.41
CA ALA A 133 -4.61 -4.17 10.07
C ALA A 133 -5.79 -3.76 10.97
N LYS A 134 -5.63 -2.70 11.79
CA LYS A 134 -6.68 -2.15 12.66
C LYS A 134 -7.89 -1.69 11.85
N LEU A 135 -7.69 -0.90 10.79
CA LEU A 135 -8.76 -0.43 9.90
C LEU A 135 -9.51 -1.60 9.23
N LEU A 136 -8.78 -2.66 8.88
CA LEU A 136 -9.35 -3.90 8.31
C LEU A 136 -9.92 -4.85 9.37
N LYS A 137 -9.93 -4.47 10.66
CA LYS A 137 -10.36 -5.30 11.80
C LYS A 137 -9.63 -6.66 11.83
N ARG A 138 -8.32 -6.62 11.67
CA ARG A 138 -7.40 -7.76 11.78
C ARG A 138 -6.43 -7.53 12.94
N SER A 139 -5.97 -8.62 13.54
CA SER A 139 -4.88 -8.58 14.53
C SER A 139 -3.54 -8.29 13.85
N PHE A 140 -2.62 -7.64 14.56
CA PHE A 140 -1.26 -7.43 14.11
C PHE A 140 -0.27 -7.92 15.18
N ASP A 141 0.64 -8.82 14.78
CA ASP A 141 1.56 -9.47 15.72
C ASP A 141 2.89 -8.71 15.83
N TRP A 142 3.12 -8.11 16.99
CA TRP A 142 4.34 -7.39 17.36
C TRP A 142 5.42 -8.27 18.01
N SER A 143 5.23 -9.60 18.09
CA SER A 143 6.26 -10.49 18.62
C SER A 143 7.58 -10.36 17.84
N GLY A 144 8.71 -10.54 18.52
CA GLY A 144 10.03 -10.48 17.89
C GLY A 144 10.17 -11.47 16.72
N ALA A 145 9.58 -12.66 16.85
CA ALA A 145 9.57 -13.67 15.80
C ALA A 145 8.78 -13.22 14.55
N ALA A 146 7.63 -12.57 14.72
CA ALA A 146 6.85 -12.05 13.60
C ALA A 146 7.54 -10.85 12.94
N GLN A 147 8.15 -9.96 13.74
CA GLN A 147 8.95 -8.84 13.22
C GLN A 147 10.14 -9.32 12.40
N GLN A 148 10.89 -10.33 12.88
CA GLN A 148 12.00 -10.91 12.12
C GLN A 148 11.54 -11.50 10.79
N LYS A 149 10.43 -12.26 10.76
CA LYS A 149 9.89 -12.79 9.50
C LYS A 149 9.46 -11.70 8.52
N ARG A 150 8.85 -10.61 9.00
CA ARG A 150 8.51 -9.45 8.17
C ARG A 150 9.75 -8.77 7.60
N ARG A 151 10.80 -8.62 8.40
CA ARG A 151 12.10 -8.09 7.96
C ARG A 151 12.71 -8.95 6.85
N ASP A 152 12.76 -10.26 7.07
CA ASP A 152 13.34 -11.20 6.11
C ASP A 152 12.57 -11.21 4.78
N LEU A 153 11.22 -11.20 4.86
CA LEU A 153 10.38 -11.07 3.67
C LEU A 153 10.64 -9.74 2.96
N TRP A 154 10.62 -8.62 3.68
CA TRP A 154 10.82 -7.29 3.10
C TRP A 154 12.15 -7.20 2.36
N ASN A 155 13.25 -7.60 3.02
CA ASN A 155 14.57 -7.61 2.40
C ASN A 155 14.59 -8.45 1.12
N LYS A 156 13.99 -9.64 1.16
CA LYS A 156 13.91 -10.52 -0.02
C LYS A 156 13.10 -9.91 -1.16
N LEU A 157 11.96 -9.28 -0.87
CA LEU A 157 11.15 -8.61 -1.88
C LEU A 157 11.90 -7.44 -2.52
N MET A 158 12.61 -6.66 -1.70
CA MET A 158 13.47 -5.55 -2.15
C MET A 158 14.68 -6.01 -2.96
N THR A 159 15.16 -7.25 -2.80
CA THR A 159 16.28 -7.79 -3.61
C THR A 159 15.82 -8.35 -4.96
N VAL A 160 14.58 -8.84 -5.04
CA VAL A 160 14.03 -9.51 -6.24
C VAL A 160 13.34 -8.51 -7.18
N GLY A 161 12.78 -7.43 -6.64
CA GLY A 161 12.34 -6.27 -7.43
C GLY A 161 13.47 -5.23 -7.51
N LEU A 162 14.07 -5.05 -8.68
CA LEU A 162 14.99 -3.95 -8.96
C LEU A 162 14.24 -2.61 -8.83
N CYS A 163 14.21 -2.06 -7.62
CA CYS A 163 13.86 -0.67 -7.33
C CYS A 163 15.16 0.09 -7.01
N TRP A 164 15.62 0.93 -7.93
CA TRP A 164 16.50 2.07 -7.67
C TRP A 164 15.70 3.35 -7.85
#